data_AF-A0A287D4F1-F1
#
_entry.id   AF-A0A287D4F1-F1
#
_cell.length_a   1.000
_cell.length_b   1.000
_cell.length_c   1.000
_cell.angle_alpha   90.00
_cell.angle_beta   90.00
_cell.angle_gamma   90.00
#
_symmetry.space_group_name_H-M   'P 1'
#
loop_
_entity.id
_entity.type
_entity.pdbx_description
1 polymer ?
#
loop_
_entity_poly.entity_id
_entity_poly.type
_entity_poly.pdbx_seq_one_letter_code
_entity_poly.pdbx_strand_id
1 'polypeptide(L)'
;MPALGTTYERIVYKNPSVYHYMKVCLEFQDHGVGLNAAQFKELLISTLKDLFGVVGAALSLDVLTYEEKTLLTGKKCVFRVIQVSPFLLVLSSNSRELVLD
;
A
#
# COMPACT_ATOMS: atom_id res chain seq x y z
N MET A 1 -35.22 36.80 20.64
CA MET A 1 -33.98 36.01 20.87
C MET A 1 -33.90 34.97 19.77
N PRO A 2 -32.91 35.00 18.85
CA PRO A 2 -32.77 33.95 17.83
C PRO A 2 -32.00 32.75 18.40
N ALA A 3 -32.42 31.54 18.03
CA ALA A 3 -31.94 30.27 18.57
C ALA A 3 -30.49 29.97 18.16
N LEU A 4 -29.64 29.65 19.14
CA LEU A 4 -28.31 29.08 18.92
C LEU A 4 -28.45 27.69 18.27
N GLY A 5 -27.89 27.52 17.07
CA GLY A 5 -27.20 26.27 16.75
C GLY A 5 -27.95 25.15 16.03
N THR A 6 -29.02 25.42 15.28
CA THR A 6 -29.61 24.39 14.40
C THR A 6 -29.46 24.78 12.93
N THR A 7 -28.23 24.72 12.42
CA THR A 7 -27.95 24.77 10.98
C THR A 7 -27.52 23.38 10.52
N TYR A 8 -28.23 22.84 9.53
CA TYR A 8 -27.89 21.56 8.89
C TYR A 8 -27.09 21.84 7.62
N GLU A 9 -26.00 21.10 7.42
CA GLU A 9 -25.18 21.17 6.21
C GLU A 9 -24.99 19.78 5.61
N ARG A 10 -25.14 19.68 4.28
CA ARG A 10 -24.88 18.46 3.51
C ARG A 10 -23.81 18.75 2.47
N ILE A 11 -22.65 18.15 2.65
CA ILE A 11 -21.52 18.27 1.71
C ILE A 11 -21.32 16.94 0.99
N VAL A 12 -21.18 16.99 -0.34
CA VAL A 12 -20.93 15.82 -1.17
C VAL A 12 -19.61 16.02 -1.89
N TYR A 13 -18.68 15.08 -1.68
CA TYR A 13 -17.40 15.08 -2.36
C TYR A 13 -17.39 14.04 -3.50
N LYS A 14 -16.80 14.41 -4.63
CA LYS A 14 -16.57 13.49 -5.75
C LYS A 14 -15.08 13.19 -5.84
N ASN A 15 -14.71 11.93 -5.61
CA ASN A 15 -13.33 11.43 -5.60
C ASN A 15 -12.36 12.25 -4.72
N PRO A 16 -12.64 12.42 -3.41
CA PRO A 16 -11.78 13.21 -2.52
C PRO A 16 -10.42 12.55 -2.24
N SER A 17 -10.22 11.29 -2.62
CA SER A 17 -8.99 10.56 -2.33
C SER A 17 -7.86 11.00 -3.25
N VAL A 18 -6.85 11.63 -2.67
CA VAL A 18 -5.60 12.00 -3.35
C VAL A 18 -4.65 10.80 -3.49
N TYR A 19 -4.78 9.82 -2.59
CA TYR A 19 -3.90 8.66 -2.51
C TYR A 19 -4.67 7.35 -2.69
N HIS A 20 -3.93 6.34 -3.16
CA HIS A 20 -4.40 4.96 -3.21
C HIS A 20 -3.41 4.09 -2.45
N TYR A 21 -3.96 3.24 -1.58
CA TYR A 21 -3.17 2.34 -0.75
C TYR A 21 -3.30 0.92 -1.29
N MET A 22 -2.20 0.18 -1.23
CA MET A 22 -2.12 -1.20 -1.70
C MET A 22 -1.58 -2.08 -0.58
N LYS A 23 -2.31 -3.15 -0.27
CA LYS A 23 -1.86 -4.23 0.60
C LYS A 23 -1.26 -5.31 -0.29
N VAL A 24 0.02 -5.58 -0.10
CA VAL A 24 0.79 -6.52 -0.92
C VAL A 24 1.32 -7.64 -0.04
N CYS A 25 1.19 -8.88 -0.52
CA CYS A 25 1.92 -10.02 0.01
C CYS A 25 3.08 -10.33 -0.93
N LEU A 26 4.24 -10.58 -0.35
CA LEU A 26 5.39 -11.06 -1.08
C LEU A 26 5.59 -12.54 -0.71
N GLU A 27 5.61 -13.41 -1.72
CA GLU A 27 5.82 -14.85 -1.57
C GLU A 27 7.15 -15.27 -2.20
N PHE A 28 7.95 -16.05 -1.45
CA PHE A 28 9.32 -16.41 -1.81
C PHE A 28 9.46 -17.92 -1.85
N GLN A 29 10.28 -18.40 -2.79
CA GLN A 29 10.46 -19.83 -3.01
C GLN A 29 11.43 -20.49 -1.99
N ASP A 30 12.30 -19.73 -1.33
CA ASP A 30 13.34 -20.25 -0.44
C ASP A 30 13.46 -19.40 0.85
N HIS A 31 13.97 -20.02 1.92
CA HIS A 31 14.25 -19.36 3.21
C HIS A 31 15.67 -18.78 3.23
N GLY A 32 15.81 -17.45 3.34
CA GLY A 32 17.12 -16.81 3.53
C GLY A 32 17.05 -15.32 3.85
N VAL A 33 18.20 -14.75 4.26
CA VAL A 33 18.49 -13.42 4.85
C VAL A 33 17.43 -12.34 4.65
N GLY A 34 16.97 -11.68 5.71
CA GLY A 34 15.85 -10.73 5.65
C GLY A 34 16.14 -9.49 4.80
N LEU A 35 15.18 -9.11 3.93
CA LEU A 35 15.16 -7.77 3.36
C LEU A 35 14.59 -6.83 4.42
N ASN A 36 15.27 -5.72 4.64
CA ASN A 36 14.74 -4.64 5.46
C ASN A 36 13.84 -3.70 4.64
N ALA A 37 13.09 -2.83 5.31
CA ALA A 37 12.18 -1.89 4.67
C ALA A 37 12.87 -0.95 3.65
N ALA A 38 14.14 -0.57 3.90
CA ALA A 38 14.88 0.31 3.01
C ALA A 38 15.29 -0.40 1.71
N GLN A 39 15.78 -1.64 1.80
CA GLN A 39 16.12 -2.46 0.64
C GLN A 39 14.87 -2.78 -0.19
N PHE A 40 13.74 -3.02 0.45
CA PHE A 40 12.47 -3.19 -0.25
C PHE A 40 12.04 -1.92 -0.99
N LYS A 41 12.19 -0.74 -0.37
CA LYS A 41 11.94 0.55 -1.03
C LYS A 41 12.86 0.78 -2.22
N GLU A 42 14.14 0.45 -2.08
CA GLU A 42 15.12 0.52 -3.18
C GLU A 42 14.77 -0.43 -4.32
N LEU A 43 14.30 -1.64 -4.03
CA LEU A 43 13.83 -2.60 -5.02
C LEU A 43 12.62 -2.05 -5.80
N LEU A 44 11.66 -1.42 -5.13
CA LEU A 44 10.53 -0.78 -5.79
C LEU A 44 10.97 0.37 -6.70
N ILE A 45 11.89 1.21 -6.23
CA ILE A 45 12.40 2.34 -7.02
C ILE A 45 13.19 1.83 -8.24
N SER A 46 14.04 0.82 -8.07
CA SER A 46 14.84 0.26 -9.17
C SER A 46 13.96 -0.42 -10.21
N THR A 47 12.98 -1.21 -9.80
CA THR A 47 12.01 -1.84 -10.73
C THR A 47 11.17 -0.80 -11.47
N LEU A 48 10.71 0.26 -10.80
CA LEU A 48 10.00 1.37 -11.46
C LEU A 48 10.91 2.11 -12.45
N LYS A 49 12.19 2.27 -12.11
CA LYS A 49 13.19 2.87 -13.00
C LYS A 49 13.41 2.03 -14.26
N ASP A 50 13.48 0.72 -14.11
CA ASP A 50 13.73 -0.19 -15.23
C ASP A 50 12.49 -0.34 -16.14
N LEU A 51 11.29 -0.35 -15.55
CA LEU A 51 10.03 -0.52 -16.29
C LEU A 51 9.49 0.78 -16.89
N PHE A 52 9.59 1.90 -16.17
CA PHE A 52 8.96 3.18 -16.53
C PHE A 52 9.97 4.33 -16.68
N GLY A 53 11.27 4.05 -16.57
CA GLY A 53 12.32 5.04 -16.66
C GLY A 53 12.49 5.89 -15.39
N VAL A 54 13.44 6.83 -15.44
CA VAL A 54 13.80 7.68 -14.30
C VAL A 54 12.63 8.54 -13.81
N VAL A 55 11.74 8.96 -14.71
CA VAL A 55 10.54 9.74 -14.36
C VAL A 55 9.54 8.89 -13.59
N GLY A 56 9.35 7.62 -13.98
CA GLY A 56 8.47 6.70 -13.27
C GLY A 56 9.00 6.33 -11.87
N ALA A 57 10.32 6.26 -11.71
CA ALA A 57 10.97 6.04 -10.42
C ALA A 57 10.81 7.21 -9.44
N ALA A 58 10.53 8.42 -9.96
CA ALA A 58 10.27 9.61 -9.14
C ALA A 58 8.83 9.70 -8.63
N LEU A 59 7.98 8.70 -8.92
CA LEU A 59 6.64 8.61 -8.36
C LEU A 59 6.71 8.63 -6.83
N SER A 60 5.87 9.46 -6.20
CA SER A 60 5.74 9.55 -4.74
C SER A 60 5.12 8.26 -4.18
N LEU A 61 5.98 7.27 -3.93
CA LEU A 61 5.66 5.97 -3.34
C LEU A 61 6.32 5.85 -1.97
N ASP A 62 5.57 5.33 -0.99
CA ASP A 62 6.09 5.07 0.34
C ASP A 62 5.61 3.75 0.92
N VAL A 63 6.42 3.16 1.80
CA VAL A 63 6.14 1.89 2.47
C VAL A 63 5.67 2.21 3.89
N LEU A 64 4.37 2.11 4.14
CA LEU A 64 3.77 2.50 5.42
C LEU A 64 4.02 1.50 6.54
N THR A 65 3.91 0.22 6.22
CA THR A 65 4.11 -0.87 7.17
C THR A 65 4.79 -2.00 6.43
N TYR A 66 5.93 -2.43 6.97
CA TYR A 66 6.71 -3.53 6.43
C TYR A 66 6.84 -4.58 7.52
N GLU A 67 6.22 -5.73 7.30
CA GLU A 67 6.47 -6.92 8.12
C GLU A 67 7.69 -7.63 7.54
N GLU A 68 8.73 -7.76 8.36
CA GLU A 68 9.94 -8.45 7.94
C GLU A 68 9.64 -9.95 7.77
N LYS A 69 9.49 -10.35 6.52
CA LYS A 69 9.63 -11.75 6.11
C LYS A 69 11.03 -11.92 5.55
N THR A 70 11.62 -13.10 5.73
CA THR A 70 13.00 -13.36 5.28
C THR A 70 13.01 -13.43 3.74
N LEU A 71 13.70 -12.50 3.06
CA LEU A 71 13.62 -12.34 1.60
C LEU A 71 14.99 -12.47 0.92
N LEU A 72 15.11 -13.32 -0.09
CA LEU A 72 16.38 -13.48 -0.81
C LEU A 72 16.63 -12.39 -1.85
N THR A 73 17.77 -11.69 -1.73
CA THR A 73 18.32 -10.87 -2.82
C THR A 73 18.69 -11.77 -4.01
N GLY A 74 18.05 -11.56 -5.16
CA GLY A 74 18.42 -12.19 -6.44
C GLY A 74 17.67 -13.48 -6.81
N LYS A 75 16.62 -13.87 -6.08
CA LYS A 75 15.75 -15.02 -6.44
C LYS A 75 14.33 -14.58 -6.81
N LYS A 76 13.61 -15.43 -7.53
CA LYS A 76 12.22 -15.16 -7.97
C LYS A 76 11.33 -14.91 -6.76
N CYS A 77 10.74 -13.72 -6.68
CA CYS A 77 9.70 -13.37 -5.73
C CYS A 77 8.39 -13.13 -6.47
N VAL A 78 7.28 -13.52 -5.86
CA VAL A 78 5.94 -13.23 -6.39
C VAL A 78 5.36 -12.04 -5.65
N PHE A 79 5.05 -10.99 -6.39
CA PHE A 79 4.39 -9.79 -5.88
C PHE A 79 2.88 -9.95 -6.01
N ARG A 80 2.18 -10.24 -4.91
CA ARG A 80 0.74 -10.50 -4.92
C ARG A 80 -0.02 -9.35 -4.28
N VAL A 81 -0.79 -8.64 -5.08
CA VAL A 81 -1.69 -7.61 -4.57
C VAL A 81 -2.89 -8.29 -3.88
N ILE A 82 -3.00 -8.09 -2.57
CA ILE A 82 -4.12 -8.61 -1.77
C ILE A 82 -5.33 -7.70 -2.01
N GLN A 83 -5.17 -6.41 -1.72
CA GLN A 83 -6.26 -5.45 -1.69
C GLN A 83 -5.76 -4.06 -2.10
N VAL A 84 -6.61 -3.30 -2.77
CA VAL A 84 -6.36 -1.89 -3.11
C VAL A 84 -7.54 -1.07 -2.61
N SER A 85 -7.27 0.04 -1.94
CA SER A 85 -8.30 0.93 -1.42
C SER A 85 -7.78 2.37 -1.36
N PRO A 86 -8.61 3.39 -1.69
CA PRO A 86 -8.27 4.79 -1.46
C PRO A 86 -8.22 5.18 0.03
N PHE A 87 -8.65 4.30 0.94
CA PHE A 87 -8.67 4.57 2.38
C PHE A 87 -8.04 3.42 3.17
N LEU A 88 -7.11 3.76 4.08
CA LEU A 88 -6.44 2.80 4.96
C LEU A 88 -7.41 2.06 5.89
N LEU A 89 -8.46 2.72 6.37
CA LEU A 89 -9.49 2.08 7.22
C LEU A 89 -10.17 0.90 6.52
N VAL A 90 -10.44 1.04 5.23
CA VAL A 90 -11.03 -0.04 4.42
C VAL A 90 -9.97 -1.08 4.07
N LEU A 91 -8.70 -0.67 3.90
CA LEU A 91 -7.59 -1.56 3.58
C LEU A 91 -7.16 -2.46 4.77
N SER A 92 -7.33 -1.97 6.01
CA SER A 92 -7.04 -2.74 7.22
C SER A 92 -8.10 -3.81 7.47
N SER A 93 -9.33 -3.56 7.03
CA SER A 93 -10.40 -4.56 6.99
C SER A 93 -10.15 -5.51 5.80
N ASN A 94 -10.15 -6.81 6.07
CA ASN A 94 -9.83 -7.82 5.06
C ASN A 94 -11.00 -7.93 4.06
N SER A 95 -10.83 -7.39 2.84
CA SER A 95 -11.85 -7.53 1.80
C SER A 95 -11.89 -8.91 1.17
N ARG A 96 -10.97 -9.83 1.53
CA ARG A 96 -10.89 -11.18 0.97
C ARG A 96 -11.45 -12.27 1.90
N GLU A 97 -11.24 -12.16 3.21
CA GLU A 97 -11.74 -13.13 4.21
C GLU A 97 -12.29 -12.38 5.44
N LEU A 98 -13.60 -12.49 5.66
CA LEU A 98 -14.31 -11.86 6.78
C LEU A 98 -14.20 -12.65 8.10
N VAL A 99 -13.69 -13.89 8.06
CA VAL A 99 -13.51 -14.79 9.21
C VAL A 99 -12.22 -15.58 9.00
N LEU A 100 -11.27 -15.51 9.94
CA LEU A 100 -10.25 -16.55 10.11
C LEU A 100 -10.86 -17.60 11.04
N ASP A 101 -11.00 -18.84 10.57
CA ASP A 101 -11.33 -20.00 11.42
C ASP A 101 -10.09 -20.43 12.24
#